data_AF-A0A3D3I7A0-F1
#
_entry.id   AF-A0A3D3I7A0-F1
#
_cell.length_a   1.000
_cell.length_b   1.000
_cell.length_c   1.000
_cell.angle_alpha   90.00
_cell.angle_beta   90.00
_cell.angle_gamma   90.00
#
_symmetry.space_group_name_H-M   'P 1'
#
loop_
_entity.id
_entity.type
_entity.pdbx_description
1 polymer ?
#
loop_
_entity_poly.entity_id
_entity_poly.type
_entity_poly.pdbx_seq_one_letter_code
_entity_poly.pdbx_strand_id
1 'polypeptide(L)'
;MRVKKNIFVTATLVLLFGLPIQCAWGAEFLKKQTGTVTISGTSVSVAIDAVCKNQSFLVFSATTDDDDPGDFHVGGEITDETTLTFYKVTTGSPSVTTIKWQVFEFASGVSVQHGSTAGVNGTDNITISAVTLANSFVIASGRKDGTTLGNDDGYTVDLTTTTNLQLIVAGGTYTEIYWQVIEYADATVQKVTGLLTDGGLPTATSALGTPVVEGKTMVISNHTIDTNIFPDDLPRTELTGPSTVTYTRDGTSGNLNFVTFVVEFTDNTVVERGLLAFPNNDVSEVVAIGNTSASSGVFGPGQFGRQGSTDRPTNSDNTGYVWFTYEITGINELTIERATSIGGDNAFAPYEIVTFEDANPANTTYYSLASGAWDANTSWSLTSDGSSGA
;
A
#
# COMPACT_ATOMS: atom_id res chain seq x y z
N MET A 1 -72.07 -23.00 47.26
CA MET A 1 -70.62 -22.97 47.51
C MET A 1 -69.92 -23.14 46.15
N ARG A 2 -69.49 -22.05 45.49
CA ARG A 2 -68.84 -22.08 44.16
C ARG A 2 -67.35 -21.83 44.37
N VAL A 3 -66.53 -22.84 44.11
CA VAL A 3 -65.05 -22.76 44.18
C VAL A 3 -64.54 -22.26 42.83
N LYS A 4 -63.93 -21.07 42.81
CA LYS A 4 -63.19 -20.55 41.64
C LYS A 4 -61.79 -21.18 41.66
N LYS A 5 -61.45 -21.96 40.62
CA LYS A 5 -60.08 -22.41 40.34
C LYS A 5 -59.37 -21.31 39.54
N ASN A 6 -58.33 -20.73 40.12
CA ASN A 6 -57.39 -19.87 39.39
C ASN A 6 -56.31 -20.76 38.77
N ILE A 7 -56.23 -20.77 37.44
CA ILE A 7 -55.15 -21.39 36.68
C ILE A 7 -54.05 -20.33 36.55
N PHE A 8 -52.94 -20.55 37.23
CA PHE A 8 -51.70 -19.79 37.02
C PHE A 8 -50.98 -20.39 35.80
N VAL A 9 -50.89 -19.62 34.71
CA VAL A 9 -50.02 -19.92 33.57
C VAL A 9 -48.70 -19.21 33.81
N THR A 10 -47.66 -19.95 34.15
CA THR A 10 -46.31 -19.43 34.28
C THR A 10 -45.70 -19.34 32.88
N ALA A 11 -45.60 -18.13 32.33
CA ALA A 11 -44.89 -17.89 31.08
C ALA A 11 -43.38 -17.88 31.35
N THR A 12 -42.68 -18.92 30.90
CA THR A 12 -41.21 -18.96 30.90
C THR A 12 -40.71 -18.05 29.79
N LEU A 13 -40.23 -16.86 30.16
CA LEU A 13 -39.53 -15.94 29.26
C LEU A 13 -38.10 -16.47 29.07
N VAL A 14 -37.83 -17.09 27.90
CA VAL A 14 -36.47 -17.46 27.50
C VAL A 14 -35.79 -16.19 26.98
N LEU A 15 -34.91 -15.59 27.80
CA LEU A 15 -33.95 -14.60 27.32
C LEU A 15 -32.94 -15.33 26.43
N LEU A 16 -33.12 -15.26 25.10
CA LEU A 16 -32.03 -15.46 24.17
C LEU A 16 -31.03 -14.31 24.42
N PHE A 17 -29.90 -14.62 25.06
CA PHE A 17 -28.75 -13.73 25.03
C PHE A 17 -28.35 -13.58 23.56
N GLY A 18 -28.54 -12.38 23.02
CA GLY A 18 -28.11 -12.01 21.68
C GLY A 18 -26.61 -12.19 21.57
N LEU A 19 -26.19 -13.29 20.94
CA LEU A 19 -24.88 -13.32 20.31
C LEU A 19 -24.87 -12.15 19.32
N PRO A 20 -23.86 -11.26 19.35
CA PRO A 20 -23.76 -10.23 18.34
C PRO A 20 -23.66 -10.95 17.00
N ILE A 21 -24.68 -10.77 16.15
CA ILE A 21 -24.57 -11.09 14.74
C ILE A 21 -23.60 -10.04 14.21
N GLN A 22 -22.30 -10.35 14.27
CA GLN A 22 -21.32 -9.65 13.46
C GLN A 22 -21.61 -10.09 12.02
N CYS A 23 -22.45 -9.33 11.33
CA CYS A 23 -22.38 -9.34 9.88
C CYS A 23 -20.95 -8.87 9.56
N ALA A 24 -20.08 -9.79 9.15
CA ALA A 24 -18.83 -9.41 8.53
C ALA A 24 -19.23 -8.82 7.17
N TRP A 25 -19.11 -7.51 7.04
CA TRP A 25 -19.29 -6.83 5.76
C TRP A 25 -18.01 -7.03 4.96
N GLY A 26 -18.16 -7.35 3.67
CA GLY A 26 -17.05 -7.36 2.75
C GLY A 26 -16.38 -5.98 2.63
N ALA A 27 -15.22 -5.95 2.01
CA ALA A 27 -14.55 -4.72 1.63
C ALA A 27 -15.41 -3.97 0.62
N GLU A 28 -15.72 -2.72 0.93
CA GLU A 28 -16.55 -1.89 0.08
C GLU A 28 -15.82 -0.56 -0.16
N PHE A 29 -15.36 -0.35 -1.39
CA PHE A 29 -14.67 0.90 -1.73
C PHE A 29 -15.64 2.08 -1.63
N LEU A 30 -15.19 3.17 -0.98
CA LEU A 30 -15.96 4.39 -0.81
C LEU A 30 -15.49 5.49 -1.76
N LYS A 31 -14.21 5.85 -1.70
CA LYS A 31 -13.63 6.89 -2.54
C LYS A 31 -12.12 6.82 -2.61
N LYS A 32 -11.57 7.47 -3.63
CA LYS A 32 -10.13 7.67 -3.82
C LYS A 32 -9.87 9.15 -4.02
N GLN A 33 -8.80 9.64 -3.41
CA GLN A 33 -8.23 10.95 -3.68
C GLN A 33 -6.84 10.77 -4.26
N THR A 34 -6.44 11.62 -5.21
CA THR A 34 -5.12 11.56 -5.83
C THR A 34 -4.57 12.95 -6.07
N GLY A 35 -3.26 13.07 -6.16
CA GLY A 35 -2.64 14.32 -6.57
C GLY A 35 -1.12 14.22 -6.68
N THR A 36 -0.53 15.36 -7.03
CA THR A 36 0.91 15.53 -7.17
C THR A 36 1.36 16.68 -6.29
N VAL A 37 2.47 16.50 -5.57
CA VAL A 37 3.10 17.53 -4.76
C VAL A 37 4.61 17.46 -4.94
N THR A 38 5.29 18.59 -4.79
CA THR A 38 6.75 18.64 -4.73
C THR A 38 7.21 19.04 -3.33
N ILE A 39 8.27 18.39 -2.86
CA ILE A 39 8.93 18.74 -1.60
C ILE A 39 10.28 19.41 -1.91
N SER A 40 10.40 20.68 -1.56
CA SER A 40 11.64 21.47 -1.68
C SER A 40 12.31 21.76 -0.32
N GLY A 41 11.59 21.51 0.78
CA GLY A 41 12.09 21.56 2.16
C GLY A 41 12.25 20.15 2.73
N THR A 42 12.24 20.04 4.06
CA THR A 42 12.24 18.73 4.75
C THR A 42 10.85 18.15 4.97
N SER A 43 9.80 18.93 4.73
CA SER A 43 8.41 18.47 4.81
C SER A 43 7.49 19.26 3.89
N VAL A 44 6.40 18.64 3.44
CA VAL A 44 5.27 19.30 2.77
C VAL A 44 3.96 18.66 3.23
N SER A 45 2.96 19.50 3.51
CA SER A 45 1.60 19.05 3.83
C SER A 45 0.66 19.28 2.64
N VAL A 46 -0.24 18.33 2.43
CA VAL A 46 -1.26 18.38 1.38
C VAL A 46 -2.63 18.28 2.04
N ALA A 47 -3.49 19.27 1.78
CA ALA A 47 -4.88 19.22 2.19
C ALA A 47 -5.66 18.23 1.31
N ILE A 48 -6.46 17.39 1.94
CA ILE A 48 -7.36 16.42 1.30
C ILE A 48 -8.78 16.56 1.86
N ASP A 49 -9.77 16.05 1.14
CA ASP A 49 -11.11 15.88 1.69
C ASP A 49 -11.07 14.91 2.87
N ALA A 50 -11.93 15.13 3.88
CA ALA A 50 -11.96 14.33 5.10
C ALA A 50 -12.10 12.83 4.80
N VAL A 51 -11.27 11.99 5.44
CA VAL A 51 -11.31 10.51 5.35
C VAL A 51 -11.40 9.87 6.73
N CYS A 52 -11.97 8.66 6.79
CA CYS A 52 -11.91 7.81 7.97
C CYS A 52 -10.54 7.12 8.05
N LYS A 53 -9.62 7.66 8.85
CA LYS A 53 -8.20 7.21 8.88
C LYS A 53 -8.04 5.71 9.18
N ASN A 54 -8.85 5.12 10.04
CA ASN A 54 -8.79 3.68 10.34
C ASN A 54 -9.40 2.78 9.26
N GLN A 55 -9.92 3.35 8.17
CA GLN A 55 -10.43 2.65 6.98
C GLN A 55 -9.78 3.18 5.70
N SER A 56 -8.70 3.94 5.83
CA SER A 56 -8.00 4.57 4.72
C SER A 56 -6.52 4.30 4.77
N PHE A 57 -5.92 4.09 3.60
CA PHE A 57 -4.48 3.96 3.47
C PHE A 57 -3.93 4.83 2.34
N LEU A 58 -2.70 5.31 2.56
CA LEU A 58 -1.93 6.14 1.65
C LEU A 58 -0.96 5.28 0.84
N VAL A 59 -0.96 5.48 -0.48
CA VAL A 59 0.00 4.94 -1.43
C VAL A 59 0.59 6.12 -2.16
N PHE A 60 1.91 6.15 -2.36
CA PHE A 60 2.54 7.21 -3.13
C PHE A 60 3.81 6.72 -3.78
N SER A 61 4.21 7.37 -4.85
CA SER A 61 5.51 7.16 -5.48
C SER A 61 6.28 8.46 -5.52
N ALA A 62 7.61 8.39 -5.52
CA ALA A 62 8.47 9.55 -5.50
C ALA A 62 9.65 9.38 -6.46
N THR A 63 10.09 10.47 -7.08
CA THR A 63 11.27 10.49 -7.94
C THR A 63 12.09 11.77 -7.72
N THR A 64 13.42 11.66 -7.79
CA THR A 64 14.40 12.74 -7.63
C THR A 64 15.67 12.36 -8.37
N ASP A 65 16.37 13.33 -8.95
CA ASP A 65 17.67 13.15 -9.62
C ASP A 65 18.78 13.57 -8.65
N ASP A 66 19.07 12.70 -7.67
CA ASP A 66 20.00 12.98 -6.57
C ASP A 66 20.63 11.66 -6.05
N ASP A 67 21.84 11.74 -5.50
CA ASP A 67 22.62 10.62 -4.96
C ASP A 67 22.77 10.64 -3.42
N ASP A 68 22.20 11.64 -2.74
CA ASP A 68 22.12 11.70 -1.28
C ASP A 68 20.76 11.12 -0.76
N PRO A 69 20.74 9.99 -0.02
CA PRO A 69 19.51 9.44 0.54
C PRO A 69 18.70 10.41 1.40
N GLY A 70 19.36 11.37 2.06
CA GLY A 70 18.73 12.47 2.80
C GLY A 70 17.74 13.28 1.96
N ASP A 71 18.02 13.35 0.67
CA ASP A 71 17.35 14.20 -0.31
C ASP A 71 16.21 13.52 -1.05
N PHE A 72 16.25 12.19 -1.19
CA PHE A 72 15.27 11.43 -1.98
C PHE A 72 14.48 10.37 -1.19
N HIS A 73 14.91 9.97 0.02
CA HIS A 73 14.08 9.08 0.87
C HIS A 73 12.89 9.84 1.48
N VAL A 74 11.71 9.60 0.90
CA VAL A 74 10.45 10.22 1.34
C VAL A 74 9.61 9.31 2.23
N GLY A 75 9.38 9.71 3.47
CA GLY A 75 8.31 9.14 4.30
C GLY A 75 6.99 9.88 4.07
N GLY A 76 5.87 9.18 4.13
CA GLY A 76 4.53 9.77 4.00
C GLY A 76 3.52 9.17 4.97
N GLU A 77 2.64 10.01 5.50
CA GLU A 77 1.56 9.59 6.39
C GLU A 77 0.26 10.38 6.16
N ILE A 78 -0.86 9.77 6.54
CA ILE A 78 -2.12 10.47 6.80
C ILE A 78 -2.01 11.06 8.20
N THR A 79 -1.63 12.33 8.34
CA THR A 79 -1.41 12.97 9.65
C THR A 79 -2.73 13.04 10.43
N ASP A 80 -3.77 13.53 9.78
CA ASP A 80 -5.15 13.59 10.28
C ASP A 80 -6.15 13.33 9.16
N GLU A 81 -7.45 13.37 9.46
CA GLU A 81 -8.53 13.07 8.51
C GLU A 81 -8.51 13.97 7.27
N THR A 82 -7.85 15.14 7.30
CA THR A 82 -7.85 16.14 6.23
C THR A 82 -6.46 16.49 5.69
N THR A 83 -5.41 15.83 6.20
CA THR A 83 -4.02 16.23 5.92
C THR A 83 -3.13 15.02 5.68
N LEU A 84 -2.43 15.04 4.55
CA LEU A 84 -1.25 14.22 4.31
C LEU A 84 0.00 15.01 4.64
N THR A 85 1.02 14.37 5.19
CA THR A 85 2.34 14.99 5.31
C THR A 85 3.41 14.04 4.75
N PHE A 86 4.28 14.62 3.93
CA PHE A 86 5.46 13.95 3.39
C PHE A 86 6.71 14.60 3.97
N TYR A 87 7.73 13.79 4.22
CA TYR A 87 8.96 14.19 4.88
C TYR A 87 10.17 13.63 4.15
N LYS A 88 11.24 14.41 4.13
CA LYS A 88 12.61 13.95 3.86
C LYS A 88 13.55 14.51 4.93
N VAL A 89 14.85 14.18 4.90
CA VAL A 89 15.75 14.60 5.98
C VAL A 89 16.45 15.91 5.66
N THR A 90 16.97 16.07 4.44
CA THR A 90 17.81 17.21 4.07
C THR A 90 17.18 18.08 2.99
N THR A 91 17.79 19.25 2.77
CA THR A 91 17.46 20.18 1.70
C THR A 91 18.72 20.41 0.86
N GLY A 92 19.21 19.37 0.20
CA GLY A 92 20.30 19.44 -0.76
C GLY A 92 19.89 20.09 -2.08
N SER A 93 20.84 20.15 -3.00
CA SER A 93 20.71 20.86 -4.26
C SER A 93 21.18 19.95 -5.40
N PRO A 94 20.33 19.65 -6.41
CA PRO A 94 18.95 20.09 -6.61
C PRO A 94 17.91 19.03 -6.18
N SER A 95 17.52 18.96 -4.90
CA SER A 95 16.58 17.91 -4.47
C SER A 95 15.12 18.40 -4.39
N VAL A 96 14.54 18.75 -5.53
CA VAL A 96 13.07 18.81 -5.62
C VAL A 96 12.57 17.39 -5.87
N THR A 97 11.95 16.79 -4.86
CA THR A 97 11.34 15.47 -5.02
C THR A 97 9.88 15.62 -5.44
N THR A 98 9.52 14.99 -6.56
CA THR A 98 8.12 14.92 -7.02
C THR A 98 7.47 13.70 -6.42
N ILE A 99 6.28 13.88 -5.84
CA ILE A 99 5.49 12.83 -5.19
C ILE A 99 4.13 12.76 -5.87
N LYS A 100 3.74 11.57 -6.33
CA LYS A 100 2.38 11.27 -6.80
C LYS A 100 1.71 10.37 -5.78
N TRP A 101 0.59 10.82 -5.22
CA TRP A 101 -0.06 10.18 -4.08
C TRP A 101 -1.50 9.79 -4.38
N GLN A 102 -1.98 8.76 -3.67
CA GLN A 102 -3.32 8.24 -3.71
C GLN A 102 -3.75 7.84 -2.29
N VAL A 103 -4.95 8.23 -1.88
CA VAL A 103 -5.60 7.79 -0.64
C VAL A 103 -6.83 7.00 -1.01
N PHE A 104 -6.92 5.76 -0.57
CA PHE A 104 -8.08 4.91 -0.75
C PHE A 104 -8.84 4.82 0.58
N GLU A 105 -10.15 5.05 0.54
CA GLU A 105 -11.05 4.92 1.68
C GLU A 105 -12.13 3.87 1.38
N PHE A 106 -12.44 3.07 2.40
CA PHE A 106 -13.42 1.99 2.32
C PHE A 106 -14.54 2.24 3.33
N ALA A 107 -15.77 1.97 2.93
CA ALA A 107 -16.94 2.09 3.80
C ALA A 107 -16.99 0.96 4.84
N SER A 108 -16.53 -0.24 4.46
CA SER A 108 -16.50 -1.42 5.30
C SER A 108 -15.42 -2.41 4.89
N GLY A 109 -15.22 -3.46 5.69
CA GLY A 109 -14.37 -4.62 5.38
C GLY A 109 -12.87 -4.37 5.31
N VAL A 110 -12.42 -3.13 5.44
CA VAL A 110 -11.00 -2.77 5.56
C VAL A 110 -10.78 -2.05 6.88
N SER A 111 -9.72 -2.45 7.59
CA SER A 111 -9.21 -1.71 8.74
C SER A 111 -7.72 -1.44 8.56
N VAL A 112 -7.30 -0.25 8.98
CA VAL A 112 -5.93 0.24 8.83
C VAL A 112 -5.40 0.73 10.16
N GLN A 113 -4.26 0.19 10.58
CA GLN A 113 -3.49 0.74 11.70
C GLN A 113 -2.32 1.53 11.13
N HIS A 114 -2.14 2.76 11.62
CA HIS A 114 -1.07 3.66 11.20
C HIS A 114 -0.06 3.86 12.33
N GLY A 115 1.20 4.03 11.98
CA GLY A 115 2.21 4.52 12.92
C GLY A 115 3.54 4.83 12.25
N SER A 116 4.47 5.34 13.05
CA SER A 116 5.86 5.51 12.65
C SER A 116 6.80 5.01 13.73
N THR A 117 7.98 4.57 13.32
CA THR A 117 9.05 4.14 14.21
C THR A 117 10.33 4.84 13.80
N ALA A 118 10.86 5.66 14.71
CA ALA A 118 12.09 6.41 14.51
C ALA A 118 13.31 5.65 15.05
N GLY A 119 14.46 5.84 14.41
CA GLY A 119 15.74 5.34 14.90
C GLY A 119 15.87 3.80 14.85
N VAL A 120 15.28 3.16 13.84
CA VAL A 120 15.30 1.69 13.70
C VAL A 120 16.71 1.21 13.43
N ASN A 121 17.24 0.34 14.29
CA ASN A 121 18.60 -0.20 14.17
C ASN A 121 18.60 -1.71 14.44
N GLY A 122 18.91 -2.51 13.41
CA GLY A 122 18.77 -3.95 13.51
C GLY A 122 17.29 -4.36 13.48
N THR A 123 16.81 -5.02 14.53
CA THR A 123 15.43 -5.52 14.62
C THR A 123 14.63 -4.78 15.68
N ASP A 124 13.55 -4.14 15.25
CA ASP A 124 12.55 -3.55 16.15
C ASP A 124 11.23 -4.31 16.08
N ASN A 125 10.65 -4.59 17.24
CA ASN A 125 9.36 -5.25 17.38
C ASN A 125 8.34 -4.25 17.94
N ILE A 126 7.31 -3.97 17.16
CA ILE A 126 6.26 -2.99 17.44
C ILE A 126 4.99 -3.74 17.79
N THR A 127 4.44 -3.43 18.96
CA THR A 127 3.13 -3.95 19.35
C THR A 127 2.04 -3.24 18.56
N ILE A 128 1.23 -4.01 17.84
CA ILE A 128 0.06 -3.53 17.11
C ILE A 128 -1.21 -4.15 17.69
N SER A 129 -2.37 -3.60 17.36
CA SER A 129 -3.64 -4.27 17.64
C SER A 129 -3.72 -5.57 16.86
N ALA A 130 -4.43 -6.55 17.40
CA ALA A 130 -4.53 -7.88 16.80
C ALA A 130 -5.12 -7.80 15.38
N VAL A 131 -4.48 -8.46 14.41
CA VAL A 131 -4.95 -8.62 13.03
C VAL A 131 -5.01 -10.08 12.61
N THR A 132 -5.78 -10.38 11.55
CA THR A 132 -5.80 -11.71 10.92
C THR A 132 -4.69 -11.82 9.88
N LEU A 133 -3.62 -12.58 10.16
CA LEU A 133 -2.46 -12.70 9.26
C LEU A 133 -2.81 -13.16 7.83
N ALA A 134 -3.82 -14.02 7.68
CA ALA A 134 -4.26 -14.51 6.38
C ALA A 134 -4.99 -13.45 5.53
N ASN A 135 -5.31 -12.29 6.11
CA ASN A 135 -6.05 -11.19 5.49
C ASN A 135 -5.29 -9.87 5.58
N SER A 136 -4.07 -9.91 6.12
CA SER A 136 -3.33 -8.69 6.48
C SER A 136 -2.00 -8.59 5.77
N PHE A 137 -1.70 -7.40 5.30
CA PHE A 137 -0.42 -7.04 4.69
C PHE A 137 0.02 -5.68 5.21
N VAL A 138 1.29 -5.35 4.97
CA VAL A 138 1.85 -4.08 5.45
C VAL A 138 2.43 -3.31 4.29
N ILE A 139 2.14 -2.02 4.31
CA ILE A 139 2.79 -1.03 3.47
C ILE A 139 3.62 -0.09 4.35
N ALA A 140 4.79 0.29 3.87
CA ALA A 140 5.66 1.19 4.60
C ALA A 140 6.53 2.07 3.69
N SER A 141 6.66 3.33 4.07
CA SER A 141 7.60 4.27 3.48
C SER A 141 8.59 4.73 4.54
N GLY A 142 9.72 5.30 4.13
CA GLY A 142 10.76 5.68 5.07
C GLY A 142 11.57 6.86 4.59
N ARG A 143 12.00 7.67 5.55
CA ARG A 143 13.02 8.71 5.34
C ARG A 143 14.31 8.29 6.04
N LYS A 144 15.43 8.62 5.41
CA LYS A 144 16.78 8.30 5.89
C LYS A 144 17.67 9.49 5.62
N ASP A 145 18.58 9.77 6.53
CA ASP A 145 19.70 10.70 6.29
C ASP A 145 20.86 9.93 5.69
N GLY A 146 21.69 10.51 4.84
CA GLY A 146 22.79 9.75 4.26
C GLY A 146 23.71 10.59 3.39
N THR A 147 24.62 9.91 2.70
CA THR A 147 25.39 10.47 1.57
C THR A 147 25.62 9.44 0.46
N THR A 148 25.18 8.19 0.67
CA THR A 148 25.48 7.03 -0.16
C THR A 148 24.37 6.02 0.08
N LEU A 149 23.85 5.42 -0.98
CA LEU A 149 22.86 4.35 -0.88
C LEU A 149 23.54 3.02 -0.47
N GLY A 150 23.21 2.52 0.71
CA GLY A 150 23.82 1.29 1.22
C GLY A 150 23.04 0.57 2.30
N ASN A 151 23.77 -0.03 3.23
CA ASN A 151 23.24 -1.08 4.10
C ASN A 151 22.26 -0.60 5.17
N ASP A 152 22.16 0.71 5.35
CA ASP A 152 21.25 1.40 6.24
C ASP A 152 20.09 2.10 5.52
N ASP A 153 19.99 1.94 4.19
CA ASP A 153 18.98 2.55 3.33
C ASP A 153 17.85 1.59 2.92
N GLY A 154 18.04 0.29 3.16
CA GLY A 154 17.02 -0.75 2.97
C GLY A 154 16.41 -1.20 4.29
N TYR A 155 15.13 -1.57 4.26
CA TYR A 155 14.42 -2.14 5.41
C TYR A 155 13.38 -3.16 4.97
N THR A 156 13.13 -4.15 5.83
CA THR A 156 11.95 -5.02 5.71
C THR A 156 10.92 -4.73 6.78
N VAL A 157 9.67 -5.05 6.46
CA VAL A 157 8.51 -4.90 7.33
C VAL A 157 7.69 -6.18 7.28
N ASP A 158 7.52 -6.83 8.44
CA ASP A 158 6.89 -8.15 8.54
C ASP A 158 5.87 -8.24 9.69
N LEU A 159 4.73 -8.89 9.44
CA LEU A 159 3.84 -9.38 10.50
C LEU A 159 4.32 -10.76 10.94
N THR A 160 5.01 -10.82 12.08
CA THR A 160 5.54 -12.08 12.63
C THR A 160 4.51 -12.80 13.50
N THR A 161 3.59 -12.05 14.09
CA THR A 161 2.42 -12.57 14.83
C THR A 161 1.22 -11.66 14.60
N THR A 162 0.03 -12.05 15.08
CA THR A 162 -1.18 -11.23 14.98
C THR A 162 -1.06 -9.88 15.70
N THR A 163 -0.10 -9.70 16.62
CA THR A 163 0.06 -8.48 17.44
C THR A 163 1.45 -7.87 17.34
N ASN A 164 2.28 -8.35 16.40
CA ASN A 164 3.66 -7.89 16.26
C ASN A 164 4.00 -7.56 14.81
N LEU A 165 4.34 -6.29 14.60
CA LEU A 165 5.00 -5.79 13.42
C LEU A 165 6.50 -5.73 13.68
N GLN A 166 7.30 -6.34 12.82
CA GLN A 166 8.75 -6.34 12.90
C GLN A 166 9.33 -5.47 11.79
N LEU A 167 10.23 -4.55 12.16
CA LEU A 167 11.06 -3.81 11.23
C LEU A 167 12.49 -4.33 11.32
N ILE A 168 13.14 -4.53 10.17
CA ILE A 168 14.55 -4.90 10.12
C ILE A 168 15.30 -3.95 9.19
N VAL A 169 16.42 -3.44 9.68
CA VAL A 169 17.43 -2.69 8.90
C VAL A 169 18.74 -3.46 9.07
N ALA A 170 19.42 -3.79 7.97
CA ALA A 170 20.59 -4.69 8.03
C ALA A 170 21.85 -3.99 8.59
N GLY A 171 21.99 -2.68 8.38
CA GLY A 171 23.07 -1.86 8.92
C GLY A 171 22.60 -0.50 9.42
N GLY A 172 23.44 0.17 10.21
CA GLY A 172 23.22 1.55 10.63
C GLY A 172 21.90 1.81 11.36
N THR A 173 21.33 2.99 11.17
CA THR A 173 20.08 3.41 11.83
C THR A 173 19.19 4.14 10.83
N TYR A 174 17.99 3.63 10.63
CA TYR A 174 16.99 4.27 9.78
C TYR A 174 16.32 5.43 10.50
N THR A 175 16.22 6.60 9.86
CA THR A 175 15.74 7.82 10.54
C THR A 175 14.29 7.63 11.02
N GLU A 176 13.39 7.27 10.11
CA GLU A 176 12.00 6.97 10.46
C GLU A 176 11.30 6.14 9.38
N ILE A 177 10.56 5.11 9.80
CA ILE A 177 9.73 4.26 8.94
C ILE A 177 8.26 4.48 9.33
N TYR A 178 7.45 4.90 8.35
CA TYR A 178 6.01 5.09 8.45
C TYR A 178 5.32 3.86 7.90
N TRP A 179 4.52 3.19 8.73
CA TRP A 179 3.90 1.91 8.41
C TRP A 179 2.37 2.00 8.48
N GLN A 180 1.71 1.20 7.65
CA GLN A 180 0.27 0.99 7.68
C GLN A 180 0.01 -0.51 7.60
N VAL A 181 -0.59 -1.08 8.64
CA VAL A 181 -1.04 -2.48 8.65
C VAL A 181 -2.48 -2.50 8.15
N ILE A 182 -2.71 -3.13 7.01
CA ILE A 182 -4.03 -3.25 6.39
C ILE A 182 -4.55 -4.66 6.61
N GLU A 183 -5.73 -4.78 7.22
CA GLU A 183 -6.52 -6.01 7.23
C GLU A 183 -7.71 -5.83 6.27
N TYR A 184 -7.78 -6.69 5.26
CA TYR A 184 -8.76 -6.64 4.18
C TYR A 184 -9.62 -7.91 4.20
N ALA A 185 -10.92 -7.76 4.49
CA ALA A 185 -11.82 -8.88 4.75
C ALA A 185 -11.91 -9.85 3.56
N ASP A 186 -11.98 -9.33 2.34
CA ASP A 186 -12.07 -10.12 1.12
C ASP A 186 -10.70 -10.28 0.43
N ALA A 187 -9.68 -10.67 1.19
CA ALA A 187 -8.37 -11.01 0.67
C ALA A 187 -7.81 -12.26 1.34
N THR A 188 -7.01 -13.02 0.60
CA THR A 188 -6.09 -14.03 1.13
C THR A 188 -4.66 -13.56 0.91
N VAL A 189 -3.88 -13.52 1.98
CA VAL A 189 -2.50 -13.04 1.97
C VAL A 189 -1.54 -14.19 2.20
N GLN A 190 -0.60 -14.37 1.28
CA GLN A 190 0.58 -15.20 1.47
C GLN A 190 1.79 -14.32 1.74
N LYS A 191 2.67 -14.76 2.62
CA LYS A 191 3.97 -14.14 2.85
C LYS A 191 5.07 -15.06 2.34
N VAL A 192 5.99 -14.51 1.55
CA VAL A 192 7.20 -15.21 1.11
C VAL A 192 8.43 -14.34 1.35
N THR A 193 9.57 -14.99 1.52
CA THR A 193 10.88 -14.34 1.63
C THR A 193 11.75 -14.71 0.44
N GLY A 194 12.61 -13.80 0.02
CA GLY A 194 13.55 -13.99 -1.09
C GLY A 194 14.95 -13.50 -0.75
N LEU A 195 15.94 -13.94 -1.52
CA LEU A 195 17.33 -13.50 -1.41
C LEU A 195 17.95 -13.35 -2.80
N LEU A 196 18.38 -12.14 -3.15
CA LEU A 196 19.38 -11.93 -4.19
C LEU A 196 20.74 -11.90 -3.52
N THR A 197 21.67 -12.74 -3.96
CA THR A 197 22.99 -12.90 -3.31
C THR A 197 24.05 -12.03 -3.99
N ASP A 198 24.96 -11.46 -3.21
CA ASP A 198 26.15 -10.75 -3.67
C ASP A 198 27.01 -11.64 -4.58
N GLY A 199 27.38 -11.12 -5.77
CA GLY A 199 28.07 -11.86 -6.83
C GLY A 199 27.29 -13.07 -7.38
N GLY A 200 26.01 -13.21 -7.02
CA GLY A 200 25.14 -14.30 -7.42
C GLY A 200 24.45 -14.08 -8.77
N LEU A 201 23.40 -14.87 -9.02
CA LEU A 201 22.55 -14.64 -10.18
C LEU A 201 21.73 -13.33 -10.01
N PRO A 202 21.51 -12.57 -11.09
CA PRO A 202 20.70 -11.34 -11.07
C PRO A 202 19.19 -11.61 -10.87
N THR A 203 18.80 -12.87 -10.72
CA THR A 203 17.41 -13.29 -10.54
C THR A 203 17.30 -14.33 -9.44
N ALA A 204 16.29 -14.16 -8.58
CA ALA A 204 15.90 -15.14 -7.56
C ALA A 204 14.37 -15.33 -7.58
N THR A 205 13.90 -16.47 -7.07
CA THR A 205 12.46 -16.76 -7.01
C THR A 205 12.04 -17.29 -5.65
N SER A 206 10.80 -17.00 -5.26
CA SER A 206 10.13 -17.58 -4.11
C SER A 206 8.86 -18.31 -4.56
N ALA A 207 8.70 -19.55 -4.12
CA ALA A 207 7.50 -20.33 -4.38
C ALA A 207 6.38 -19.95 -3.42
N LEU A 208 5.16 -19.83 -3.93
CA LEU A 208 3.95 -19.65 -3.14
C LEU A 208 3.48 -20.99 -2.56
N GLY A 209 2.89 -20.95 -1.37
CA GLY A 209 2.33 -22.14 -0.72
C GLY A 209 1.07 -22.65 -1.42
N THR A 210 0.30 -21.74 -2.04
CA THR A 210 -0.89 -22.05 -2.83
C THR A 210 -0.91 -21.19 -4.09
N PRO A 211 -1.27 -21.75 -5.27
CA PRO A 211 -1.40 -20.95 -6.47
C PRO A 211 -2.50 -19.89 -6.32
N VAL A 212 -2.25 -18.68 -6.82
CA VAL A 212 -3.17 -17.52 -6.78
C VAL A 212 -3.83 -17.26 -8.13
N VAL A 213 -4.94 -16.53 -8.14
CA VAL A 213 -5.53 -15.97 -9.36
C VAL A 213 -4.81 -14.69 -9.74
N GLU A 214 -4.00 -14.76 -10.78
CA GLU A 214 -3.15 -13.66 -11.24
C GLU A 214 -3.89 -12.34 -11.47
N GLY A 215 -5.04 -12.35 -12.15
CA GLY A 215 -5.86 -11.15 -12.41
C GLY A 215 -6.56 -10.57 -11.18
N LYS A 216 -6.31 -11.11 -9.99
CA LYS A 216 -6.81 -10.65 -8.69
C LYS A 216 -5.71 -10.51 -7.65
N THR A 217 -4.45 -10.61 -8.06
CA THR A 217 -3.33 -10.63 -7.12
C THR A 217 -2.39 -9.46 -7.33
N MET A 218 -2.17 -8.72 -6.25
CA MET A 218 -1.17 -7.68 -6.10
C MET A 218 0.02 -8.21 -5.27
N VAL A 219 1.23 -7.73 -5.53
CA VAL A 219 2.40 -8.01 -4.70
C VAL A 219 2.96 -6.75 -4.05
N ILE A 220 3.32 -6.83 -2.77
CA ILE A 220 3.96 -5.74 -2.03
C ILE A 220 5.23 -6.29 -1.41
N SER A 221 6.36 -5.66 -1.71
CA SER A 221 7.70 -6.13 -1.41
C SER A 221 8.52 -5.03 -0.77
N ASN A 222 9.33 -5.41 0.21
CA ASN A 222 10.36 -4.58 0.81
C ASN A 222 11.63 -5.42 0.98
N HIS A 223 12.79 -4.75 1.06
CA HIS A 223 14.05 -5.45 1.18
C HIS A 223 15.08 -4.67 2.00
N THR A 224 15.91 -5.42 2.73
CA THR A 224 17.15 -4.86 3.29
C THR A 224 18.25 -4.89 2.24
N ILE A 225 19.24 -4.02 2.41
CA ILE A 225 20.50 -4.01 1.66
C ILE A 225 21.63 -4.25 2.66
N ASP A 226 22.65 -5.06 2.36
CA ASP A 226 23.72 -5.37 3.32
C ASP A 226 25.08 -4.67 3.06
N THR A 227 25.21 -3.96 1.94
CA THR A 227 26.39 -3.17 1.54
C THR A 227 25.96 -1.96 0.70
N ASN A 228 26.91 -1.16 0.23
CA ASN A 228 26.64 -0.09 -0.75
C ASN A 228 26.25 -0.72 -2.08
N ILE A 229 25.20 -0.16 -2.71
CA ILE A 229 24.67 -0.66 -3.98
C ILE A 229 24.49 0.50 -4.97
N PHE A 230 24.45 0.17 -6.26
CA PHE A 230 24.24 1.12 -7.34
C PHE A 230 22.85 0.96 -7.97
N PRO A 231 22.44 1.86 -8.88
CA PRO A 231 21.13 1.80 -9.51
C PRO A 231 20.82 0.49 -10.24
N ASP A 232 21.82 -0.18 -10.85
CA ASP A 232 21.66 -1.48 -11.49
C ASP A 232 21.45 -2.63 -10.49
N ASP A 233 21.87 -2.46 -9.24
CA ASP A 233 21.68 -3.43 -8.17
C ASP A 233 20.29 -3.37 -7.53
N LEU A 234 19.54 -2.28 -7.75
CA LEU A 234 18.18 -2.15 -7.23
C LEU A 234 17.25 -3.17 -7.91
N PRO A 235 16.39 -3.85 -7.13
CA PRO A 235 15.57 -4.92 -7.65
C PRO A 235 14.18 -4.42 -8.09
N ARG A 236 13.58 -5.16 -9.01
CA ARG A 236 12.13 -5.21 -9.21
C ARG A 236 11.57 -6.51 -8.64
N THR A 237 10.33 -6.45 -8.14
CA THR A 237 9.57 -7.64 -7.70
C THR A 237 8.37 -7.86 -8.62
N GLU A 238 8.18 -9.09 -9.08
CA GLU A 238 7.17 -9.46 -10.07
C GLU A 238 6.49 -10.78 -9.70
N LEU A 239 5.16 -10.86 -9.82
CA LEU A 239 4.45 -12.15 -9.83
C LEU A 239 4.52 -12.71 -11.26
N THR A 240 5.43 -13.67 -11.52
CA THR A 240 5.72 -14.20 -12.87
C THR A 240 4.93 -15.47 -13.20
N GLY A 241 3.84 -15.71 -12.48
CA GLY A 241 2.94 -16.85 -12.63
C GLY A 241 2.15 -17.09 -11.35
N PRO A 242 1.20 -18.03 -11.32
CA PRO A 242 0.28 -18.20 -10.20
C PRO A 242 0.97 -18.74 -8.95
N SER A 243 2.21 -19.22 -9.02
CA SER A 243 2.91 -19.86 -7.89
C SER A 243 4.29 -19.28 -7.60
N THR A 244 4.69 -18.18 -8.25
CA THR A 244 6.08 -17.71 -8.22
C THR A 244 6.17 -16.21 -8.17
N VAL A 245 6.83 -15.69 -7.13
CA VAL A 245 7.37 -14.33 -7.09
C VAL A 245 8.81 -14.37 -7.58
N THR A 246 9.18 -13.46 -8.45
CA THR A 246 10.52 -13.28 -8.99
C THR A 246 11.07 -11.93 -8.57
N TYR A 247 12.34 -11.92 -8.15
CA TYR A 247 13.13 -10.72 -7.88
C TYR A 247 14.21 -10.63 -8.93
N THR A 248 14.31 -9.51 -9.61
CA THR A 248 15.32 -9.31 -10.66
C THR A 248 16.01 -7.97 -10.47
N ARG A 249 17.32 -7.95 -10.68
CA ARG A 249 18.18 -6.76 -10.82
C ARG A 249 19.09 -6.97 -12.03
N ASP A 250 19.84 -5.97 -12.46
CA ASP A 250 20.83 -6.14 -13.54
C ASP A 250 22.25 -6.34 -12.97
N GLY A 251 22.58 -5.59 -11.92
CA GLY A 251 23.79 -5.70 -11.12
C GLY A 251 23.82 -6.94 -10.22
N THR A 252 24.89 -7.08 -9.43
CA THR A 252 25.08 -8.23 -8.53
C THR A 252 25.68 -7.85 -7.18
N SER A 253 25.81 -6.57 -6.85
CA SER A 253 26.42 -6.11 -5.60
C SER A 253 25.44 -6.23 -4.44
N GLY A 254 25.92 -6.77 -3.33
CA GLY A 254 25.16 -6.85 -2.10
C GLY A 254 24.08 -7.93 -2.07
N ASN A 255 23.78 -8.38 -0.86
CA ASN A 255 22.65 -9.22 -0.57
C ASN A 255 21.40 -8.36 -0.35
N LEU A 256 20.33 -8.72 -1.05
CA LEU A 256 19.00 -8.14 -0.84
C LEU A 256 18.08 -9.19 -0.25
N ASN A 257 17.64 -8.99 0.99
CA ASN A 257 16.71 -9.90 1.68
C ASN A 257 15.30 -9.33 1.61
N PHE A 258 14.38 -10.08 1.03
CA PHE A 258 13.01 -9.63 0.75
C PHE A 258 12.00 -10.18 1.76
N VAL A 259 11.02 -9.35 2.10
CA VAL A 259 9.71 -9.79 2.60
C VAL A 259 8.65 -9.33 1.62
N THR A 260 7.90 -10.27 1.07
CA THR A 260 6.86 -10.01 0.07
C THR A 260 5.52 -10.54 0.55
N PHE A 261 4.51 -9.66 0.55
CA PHE A 261 3.11 -10.01 0.68
C PHE A 261 2.52 -10.21 -0.71
N VAL A 262 1.84 -11.33 -0.90
CA VAL A 262 1.08 -11.67 -2.11
C VAL A 262 -0.39 -11.65 -1.71
N VAL A 263 -1.10 -10.62 -2.17
CA VAL A 263 -2.46 -10.28 -1.75
C VAL A 263 -3.42 -10.67 -2.87
N GLU A 264 -4.11 -11.79 -2.71
CA GLU A 264 -5.15 -12.25 -3.63
C GLU A 264 -6.52 -11.79 -3.13
N PHE A 265 -7.17 -10.92 -3.90
CA PHE A 265 -8.51 -10.45 -3.59
C PHE A 265 -9.56 -11.51 -3.92
N THR A 266 -10.50 -11.74 -3.00
CA THR A 266 -11.60 -12.71 -3.15
C THR A 266 -12.92 -12.06 -3.58
N ASP A 267 -12.99 -10.73 -3.50
CA ASP A 267 -14.09 -9.89 -4.00
C ASP A 267 -13.98 -9.67 -5.54
N ASN A 268 -14.71 -8.70 -6.09
CA ASN A 268 -14.64 -8.34 -7.52
C ASN A 268 -13.47 -7.42 -7.87
N THR A 269 -12.51 -7.21 -6.97
CA THR A 269 -11.28 -6.48 -7.27
C THR A 269 -10.51 -7.16 -8.40
N VAL A 270 -10.01 -6.34 -9.33
CA VAL A 270 -9.21 -6.79 -10.47
C VAL A 270 -7.82 -6.18 -10.38
N VAL A 271 -6.81 -6.97 -10.71
CA VAL A 271 -5.42 -6.52 -10.80
C VAL A 271 -4.89 -6.75 -12.21
N GLU A 272 -4.42 -5.67 -12.83
CA GLU A 272 -3.65 -5.69 -14.07
C GLU A 272 -2.20 -5.36 -13.75
N ARG A 273 -1.24 -6.04 -14.36
CA ARG A 273 0.20 -5.87 -14.08
C ARG A 273 0.96 -5.73 -15.38
N GLY A 274 2.04 -4.97 -15.34
CA GLY A 274 2.94 -4.85 -16.48
C GLY A 274 4.34 -4.42 -16.11
N LEU A 275 5.20 -4.46 -17.11
CA LEU A 275 6.59 -4.04 -17.04
C LEU A 275 6.85 -3.08 -18.19
N LEU A 276 7.01 -1.81 -17.89
CA LEU A 276 7.29 -0.79 -18.90
C LEU A 276 8.80 -0.64 -19.07
N ALA A 277 9.28 -0.82 -20.30
CA ALA A 277 10.64 -0.47 -20.65
C ALA A 277 10.73 1.03 -20.93
N PHE A 278 11.67 1.71 -20.27
CA PHE A 278 12.11 3.07 -20.57
C PHE A 278 13.32 3.00 -21.47
N PRO A 279 13.20 3.40 -22.75
CA PRO A 279 14.34 3.55 -23.62
C PRO A 279 15.32 4.62 -23.10
N ASN A 280 16.51 4.61 -23.67
CA ASN A 280 17.59 5.52 -23.28
C ASN A 280 17.16 7.00 -23.40
N ASN A 281 17.38 7.77 -22.33
CA ASN A 281 17.03 9.19 -22.13
C ASN A 281 15.55 9.52 -21.91
N ASP A 282 14.63 8.56 -21.95
CA ASP A 282 13.21 8.87 -21.72
C ASP A 282 12.97 9.09 -20.23
N VAL A 283 12.28 10.18 -19.87
CA VAL A 283 11.90 10.53 -18.48
C VAL A 283 10.41 10.38 -18.22
N SER A 284 9.62 10.15 -19.27
CA SER A 284 8.19 9.95 -19.20
C SER A 284 7.77 8.99 -20.29
N GLU A 285 7.00 7.98 -19.93
CA GLU A 285 6.39 7.03 -20.85
C GLU A 285 4.91 6.88 -20.54
N VAL A 286 4.11 6.60 -21.58
CA VAL A 286 2.68 6.33 -21.43
C VAL A 286 2.42 4.91 -21.90
N VAL A 287 1.81 4.11 -21.03
CA VAL A 287 1.42 2.73 -21.33
C VAL A 287 -0.09 2.62 -21.38
N ALA A 288 -0.58 1.90 -22.39
CA ALA A 288 -1.98 1.54 -22.49
C ALA A 288 -2.31 0.47 -21.43
N ILE A 289 -3.34 0.74 -20.65
CA ILE A 289 -3.86 -0.17 -19.61
C ILE A 289 -5.34 -0.47 -19.89
N GLY A 290 -5.91 -1.44 -19.17
CA GLY A 290 -7.35 -1.67 -19.15
C GLY A 290 -8.14 -0.43 -18.71
N ASN A 291 -9.44 -0.43 -19.02
CA ASN A 291 -10.31 0.67 -18.60
C ASN A 291 -10.34 0.78 -17.07
N THR A 292 -10.01 1.96 -16.56
CA THR A 292 -10.00 2.32 -15.16
C THR A 292 -11.32 2.98 -14.75
N SER A 293 -11.57 2.99 -13.44
CA SER A 293 -12.71 3.64 -12.80
C SER A 293 -12.23 4.57 -11.68
N ALA A 294 -13.16 5.16 -10.93
CA ALA A 294 -12.83 5.94 -9.74
C ALA A 294 -12.12 5.10 -8.65
N SER A 295 -12.33 3.79 -8.63
CA SER A 295 -11.69 2.85 -7.70
C SER A 295 -10.34 2.31 -8.16
N SER A 296 -9.89 2.63 -9.38
CA SER A 296 -8.58 2.19 -9.87
C SER A 296 -7.44 2.97 -9.23
N GLY A 297 -6.48 2.26 -8.66
CA GLY A 297 -5.21 2.75 -8.13
C GLY A 297 -4.01 2.21 -8.91
N VAL A 298 -2.85 2.83 -8.75
CA VAL A 298 -1.58 2.30 -9.29
C VAL A 298 -0.59 2.08 -8.16
N PHE A 299 0.06 0.92 -8.19
CA PHE A 299 1.00 0.46 -7.18
C PHE A 299 2.31 0.10 -7.86
N GLY A 300 3.42 0.52 -7.24
CA GLY A 300 4.72 -0.08 -7.48
C GLY A 300 4.91 -1.24 -6.49
N PRO A 301 5.02 -2.51 -6.95
CA PRO A 301 5.30 -3.66 -6.10
C PRO A 301 6.36 -3.51 -4.99
N GLY A 302 7.39 -2.71 -5.17
CA GLY A 302 8.57 -2.60 -4.31
C GLY A 302 8.63 -1.22 -3.69
N GLN A 303 8.62 -1.15 -2.35
CA GLN A 303 8.71 0.06 -1.52
C GLN A 303 8.04 1.31 -2.17
N PHE A 304 6.84 1.13 -2.73
CA PHE A 304 6.01 2.15 -3.37
C PHE A 304 6.68 2.92 -4.53
N GLY A 305 7.27 2.18 -5.47
CA GLY A 305 7.87 2.76 -6.68
C GLY A 305 9.37 3.04 -6.58
N ARG A 306 9.97 2.74 -5.42
CA ARG A 306 11.43 2.67 -5.22
C ARG A 306 11.98 1.34 -5.70
N GLN A 307 11.63 0.99 -6.92
CA GLN A 307 12.03 -0.25 -7.54
C GLN A 307 12.08 -0.08 -9.04
N GLY A 308 12.93 -0.87 -9.64
CA GLY A 308 13.19 -0.85 -11.05
C GLY A 308 14.39 -1.72 -11.31
N SER A 309 14.84 -1.71 -12.56
CA SER A 309 16.12 -2.29 -12.94
C SER A 309 16.65 -1.43 -14.05
N THR A 310 17.94 -1.19 -14.06
CA THR A 310 18.60 -0.45 -15.13
C THR A 310 19.91 -1.14 -15.46
N ASP A 311 20.30 -1.08 -16.74
CA ASP A 311 21.59 -1.59 -17.19
C ASP A 311 22.75 -0.61 -16.89
N ARG A 312 22.49 0.49 -16.18
CA ARG A 312 23.46 1.53 -15.82
C ARG A 312 24.48 1.03 -14.77
N PRO A 313 25.72 0.68 -15.15
CA PRO A 313 26.74 0.26 -14.21
C PRO A 313 27.57 1.49 -13.83
N THR A 314 27.00 2.41 -13.05
CA THR A 314 27.74 3.61 -12.61
C THR A 314 28.00 3.59 -11.12
N ASN A 315 29.19 4.06 -10.74
CA ASN A 315 29.63 4.34 -9.37
C ASN A 315 28.91 5.55 -8.74
N SER A 316 27.65 5.76 -9.10
CA SER A 316 26.79 6.84 -8.63
C SER A 316 25.59 6.20 -7.97
N ASP A 317 25.22 6.70 -6.80
CA ASP A 317 24.12 6.18 -5.99
C ASP A 317 22.79 6.84 -6.36
N ASN A 318 22.74 7.52 -7.51
CA ASN A 318 21.59 8.29 -7.92
C ASN A 318 20.43 7.37 -8.28
N THR A 319 19.40 7.33 -7.44
CA THR A 319 18.26 6.43 -7.63
C THR A 319 17.26 6.91 -8.69
N GLY A 320 17.41 8.14 -9.19
CA GLY A 320 16.56 8.75 -10.20
C GLY A 320 16.46 7.95 -11.51
N TYR A 321 17.39 7.02 -11.78
CA TYR A 321 17.34 6.13 -12.95
C TYR A 321 16.24 5.06 -12.87
N VAL A 322 15.90 4.63 -11.65
CA VAL A 322 15.06 3.45 -11.38
C VAL A 322 13.96 3.69 -10.36
N TRP A 323 13.81 4.92 -9.87
CA TRP A 323 12.69 5.32 -9.02
C TRP A 323 11.66 6.06 -9.84
N PHE A 324 10.48 5.46 -9.93
CA PHE A 324 9.42 5.92 -10.81
C PHE A 324 8.27 6.54 -10.03
N THR A 325 7.61 7.51 -10.65
CA THR A 325 6.26 7.93 -10.26
C THR A 325 5.22 7.41 -11.23
N TYR A 326 4.02 7.17 -10.74
CA TYR A 326 2.94 6.55 -11.50
C TYR A 326 1.66 7.38 -11.41
N GLU A 327 0.97 7.57 -12.54
CA GLU A 327 -0.29 8.32 -12.59
C GLU A 327 -1.22 7.78 -13.68
N ILE A 328 -2.44 7.42 -13.30
CA ILE A 328 -3.51 7.15 -14.28
C ILE A 328 -3.97 8.50 -14.84
N THR A 329 -3.55 8.82 -16.07
CA THR A 329 -3.79 10.12 -16.71
C THR A 329 -4.98 10.11 -17.67
N GLY A 330 -5.46 8.92 -18.04
CA GLY A 330 -6.66 8.71 -18.83
C GLY A 330 -7.43 7.48 -18.35
N ILE A 331 -8.60 7.23 -18.93
CA ILE A 331 -9.40 6.04 -18.57
C ILE A 331 -8.68 4.73 -18.92
N ASN A 332 -7.68 4.76 -19.79
CA ASN A 332 -6.94 3.58 -20.26
C ASN A 332 -5.45 3.90 -20.45
N GLU A 333 -4.94 4.91 -19.74
CA GLU A 333 -3.57 5.41 -19.88
C GLU A 333 -2.93 5.56 -18.50
N LEU A 334 -1.74 4.96 -18.35
CA LEU A 334 -0.84 5.14 -17.21
C LEU A 334 0.39 5.89 -17.69
N THR A 335 0.66 7.05 -17.11
CA THR A 335 1.92 7.78 -17.25
C THR A 335 2.87 7.35 -16.15
N ILE A 336 4.07 6.92 -16.53
CA ILE A 336 5.17 6.60 -15.62
C ILE A 336 6.31 7.58 -15.90
N GLU A 337 6.91 8.15 -14.86
CA GLU A 337 8.00 9.12 -14.99
C GLU A 337 9.19 8.76 -14.10
N ARG A 338 10.41 9.08 -14.54
CA ARG A 338 11.65 9.02 -13.74
C ARG A 338 12.37 10.37 -13.79
N ALA A 339 13.22 10.66 -12.80
CA ALA A 339 13.78 12.00 -12.62
C ALA A 339 14.94 12.36 -13.55
N THR A 340 15.60 11.38 -14.19
CA THR A 340 16.81 11.64 -14.98
C THR A 340 16.78 10.98 -16.36
N SER A 341 17.31 11.70 -17.34
CA SER A 341 17.51 11.28 -18.73
C SER A 341 18.98 11.18 -19.12
N ILE A 342 19.91 11.17 -18.16
CA ILE A 342 21.35 11.15 -18.50
C ILE A 342 21.65 9.90 -19.30
N GLY A 343 22.01 10.10 -20.57
CA GLY A 343 22.06 9.02 -21.55
C GLY A 343 22.98 7.86 -21.20
N GLY A 344 22.54 6.68 -21.62
CA GLY A 344 23.23 5.42 -21.44
C GLY A 344 22.28 4.24 -21.21
N ASP A 345 21.12 4.48 -20.58
CA ASP A 345 20.54 3.43 -19.77
C ASP A 345 19.05 3.18 -20.00
N ASN A 346 18.75 1.92 -20.24
CA ASN A 346 17.39 1.41 -20.23
C ASN A 346 16.97 1.24 -18.77
N ALA A 347 15.68 1.41 -18.50
CA ALA A 347 15.14 1.02 -17.21
C ALA A 347 13.83 0.26 -17.36
N PHE A 348 13.48 -0.53 -16.36
CA PHE A 348 12.24 -1.29 -16.33
C PHE A 348 11.42 -0.89 -15.12
N ALA A 349 10.23 -0.34 -15.36
CA ALA A 349 9.28 0.08 -14.34
C ALA A 349 8.15 -0.95 -14.21
N PRO A 350 8.15 -1.81 -13.18
CA PRO A 350 7.00 -2.66 -12.88
C PRO A 350 5.85 -1.80 -12.36
N TYR A 351 4.62 -2.14 -12.73
CA TYR A 351 3.40 -1.50 -12.22
C TYR A 351 2.27 -2.50 -12.02
N GLU A 352 1.36 -2.16 -11.11
CA GLU A 352 0.12 -2.89 -10.87
C GLU A 352 -1.04 -1.88 -10.80
N ILE A 353 -2.05 -2.06 -11.63
CA ILE A 353 -3.33 -1.34 -11.54
C ILE A 353 -4.29 -2.19 -10.75
N VAL A 354 -4.75 -1.69 -9.60
CA VAL A 354 -5.74 -2.37 -8.75
C VAL A 354 -7.05 -1.61 -8.84
N THR A 355 -8.10 -2.26 -9.33
CA THR A 355 -9.45 -1.69 -9.37
C THR A 355 -10.30 -2.36 -8.31
N PHE A 356 -10.49 -1.68 -7.18
CA PHE A 356 -11.25 -2.21 -6.04
C PHE A 356 -12.74 -2.36 -6.37
N GLU A 357 -13.40 -3.33 -5.74
CA GLU A 357 -14.85 -3.49 -5.84
C GLU A 357 -15.56 -2.24 -5.29
N ASP A 358 -16.23 -1.54 -6.21
CA ASP A 358 -17.13 -0.43 -5.86
C ASP A 358 -18.34 -0.96 -5.08
N ALA A 359 -18.73 -0.23 -4.05
CA ALA A 359 -20.08 -0.27 -3.50
C ALA A 359 -21.11 -0.33 -4.63
N ASN A 360 -21.78 -1.47 -4.83
CA ASN A 360 -22.78 -1.57 -5.88
C ASN A 360 -23.86 -0.49 -5.65
N PRO A 361 -23.91 0.57 -6.48
CA PRO A 361 -24.79 1.70 -6.19
C PRO A 361 -26.27 1.33 -6.33
N ALA A 362 -26.58 0.16 -6.91
CA ALA A 362 -27.94 -0.36 -6.99
C ALA A 362 -28.44 -0.97 -5.66
N ASN A 363 -27.56 -1.34 -4.72
CA ASN A 363 -27.94 -2.06 -3.50
C ASN A 363 -27.51 -1.39 -2.19
N THR A 364 -26.56 -0.45 -2.20
CA THR A 364 -26.12 0.21 -0.96
C THR A 364 -26.82 1.56 -0.79
N THR A 365 -27.95 1.56 -0.07
CA THR A 365 -28.53 2.82 0.44
C THR A 365 -27.73 3.24 1.66
N TYR A 366 -26.73 4.10 1.49
CA TYR A 366 -26.00 4.69 2.61
C TYR A 366 -26.92 5.64 3.38
N TYR A 367 -27.37 5.21 4.56
CA TYR A 367 -27.96 6.13 5.52
C TYR A 367 -26.85 6.96 6.15
N SER A 368 -26.49 8.07 5.52
CA SER A 368 -25.69 9.10 6.20
C SER A 368 -26.57 9.73 7.28
N LEU A 369 -26.28 9.43 8.54
CA LEU A 369 -26.81 10.23 9.64
C LEU A 369 -26.07 11.56 9.58
N ALA A 370 -26.77 12.61 9.14
CA ALA A 370 -26.25 13.97 9.27
C ALA A 370 -25.84 14.17 10.74
N SER A 371 -24.57 14.50 10.96
CA SER A 371 -24.05 14.84 12.29
C SER A 371 -24.69 16.16 12.72
N GLY A 372 -25.86 16.09 13.36
CA GLY A 372 -26.63 17.25 13.79
C GLY A 372 -27.82 16.87 14.63
N ALA A 373 -27.71 17.12 15.93
CA ALA A 373 -28.76 17.08 16.96
C ALA A 373 -29.44 15.72 17.19
N TRP A 374 -28.93 14.98 18.18
CA TRP A 374 -29.72 14.04 18.97
C TRP A 374 -30.77 14.82 19.79
N ASP A 375 -31.82 15.31 19.15
CA ASP A 375 -33.03 15.70 19.86
C ASP A 375 -33.85 14.43 20.13
N ALA A 376 -33.91 14.03 21.40
CA ALA A 376 -34.51 12.79 21.87
C ALA A 376 -36.04 12.70 21.71
N ASN A 377 -36.64 13.35 20.71
CA ASN A 377 -38.10 13.49 20.62
C ASN A 377 -38.67 13.66 19.21
N THR A 378 -38.15 12.93 18.21
CA THR A 378 -38.81 12.83 16.91
C THR A 378 -39.29 11.40 16.66
N SER A 379 -40.60 11.25 16.55
CA SER A 379 -41.28 10.06 16.10
C SER A 379 -40.83 9.71 14.67
N TRP A 380 -40.26 8.52 14.51
CA TRP A 380 -39.92 7.96 13.20
C TRP A 380 -41.21 7.61 12.45
N SER A 381 -41.51 8.30 11.34
CA SER A 381 -42.51 7.82 10.37
C SER A 381 -41.78 7.21 9.18
N LEU A 382 -41.91 5.89 9.01
CA LEU A 382 -41.58 5.22 7.77
C LEU A 382 -42.58 5.69 6.70
N THR A 383 -42.15 6.50 5.75
CA THR A 383 -42.82 6.60 4.46
C THR A 383 -42.22 5.54 3.55
N SER A 384 -42.88 4.39 3.44
CA SER A 384 -42.62 3.45 2.35
C SER A 384 -43.06 4.11 1.04
N ASP A 385 -42.14 4.34 0.12
CA ASP A 385 -42.48 4.70 -1.26
C ASP A 385 -43.03 3.47 -1.98
N GLY A 386 -44.35 3.32 -1.90
CA GLY A 386 -45.05 2.32 -2.70
C GLY A 386 -44.95 2.66 -4.19
N SER A 387 -44.01 2.04 -4.90
CA SER A 387 -44.11 1.87 -6.36
C SER A 387 -43.54 0.52 -6.82
N SER A 388 -44.28 -0.56 -6.59
CA SER A 388 -44.26 -1.71 -7.49
C SER A 388 -45.47 -1.60 -8.41
N GLY A 389 -45.27 -0.97 -9.57
CA GLY A 389 -46.22 -1.01 -10.68
C GLY A 389 -46.22 -2.39 -11.34
N ALA A 390 -47.42 -2.85 -11.66
CA ALA A 390 -47.74 -4.13 -12.32
C ALA A 390 -47.28 -4.19 -13.79
#